data_AF-A0A8H3D3C4-F1
#
_entry.id   AF-A0A8H3D3C4-F1
#
_cell.length_a   1.000
_cell.length_b   1.000
_cell.length_c   1.000
_cell.angle_alpha   90.00
_cell.angle_beta   90.00
_cell.angle_gamma   90.00
#
_symmetry.space_group_name_H-M   'P 1'
#
loop_
_entity.id
_entity.type
_entity.pdbx_description
1 polymer ?
#
loop_
_entity_poly.entity_id
_entity_poly.type
_entity_poly.pdbx_seq_one_letter_code
_entity_poly.pdbx_strand_id
1 'polypeptide(L)'
;MYRTFALLSLLAAVRAQQVGTSKSEVHPSLPWAKCTKSGGCVTQSSGKVVLDANWRWVHSTSGYNNCYTGQTWDASLCPDGVTCAQNCALEGADYPGTYGITTSGDALTLKFVTQSANKNVGSRVYLMASDDTKYEMFKLKNQEFTFDVDVSNLPCGLNGALYFVEMDADGGMARFPNNKAGAKYGTGYCDAQCARDIKFINGEGNVVNWTGSTTDPNSGKGKYGTCCNEMDIWEANSISNAYT
;
A
#
# COMPACT_ATOMS: atom_id res chain seq x y z
N MET A 1 -0.57 -61.18 -0.93
CA MET A 1 0.33 -60.17 -1.54
C MET A 1 -0.45 -58.87 -1.65
N TYR A 2 -0.51 -58.05 -0.59
CA TYR A 2 -1.19 -56.76 -0.62
C TYR A 2 -0.17 -55.68 -1.00
N ARG A 3 -0.36 -55.07 -2.18
CA ARG A 3 0.48 -53.98 -2.68
C ARG A 3 -0.05 -52.65 -2.13
N THR A 4 0.66 -52.09 -1.16
CA THR A 4 0.42 -50.74 -0.65
C THR A 4 0.92 -49.73 -1.69
N PHE A 5 0.00 -49.00 -2.34
CA PHE A 5 0.36 -47.84 -3.15
C PHE A 5 0.55 -46.63 -2.24
N ALA A 6 1.79 -46.15 -2.10
CA ALA A 6 2.08 -44.88 -1.47
C ALA A 6 1.78 -43.74 -2.48
N LEU A 7 0.73 -42.95 -2.22
CA LEU A 7 0.53 -41.68 -2.92
C LEU A 7 1.56 -40.66 -2.39
N LEU A 8 2.58 -40.36 -3.19
CA LEU A 8 3.37 -39.13 -3.00
C LEU A 8 2.54 -37.95 -3.49
N SER A 9 1.91 -37.23 -2.57
CA SER A 9 1.37 -35.91 -2.84
C SER A 9 2.53 -34.92 -3.00
N LEU A 10 2.86 -34.55 -4.24
CA LEU A 10 3.66 -33.36 -4.50
C LEU A 10 2.86 -32.13 -4.06
N LEU A 11 3.21 -31.58 -2.90
CA LEU A 11 2.80 -30.23 -2.52
C LEU A 11 3.51 -29.26 -3.47
N ALA A 12 2.82 -28.87 -4.54
CA ALA A 12 3.22 -27.70 -5.31
C ALA A 12 3.14 -26.50 -4.36
N ALA A 13 4.29 -25.99 -3.93
CA ALA A 13 4.36 -24.74 -3.19
C ALA A 13 3.88 -23.63 -4.13
N VAL A 14 2.60 -23.28 -4.03
CA VAL A 14 2.02 -22.16 -4.75
C VAL A 14 2.73 -20.90 -4.25
N ARG A 15 3.66 -20.40 -5.08
CA ARG A 15 4.22 -19.08 -4.88
C ARG A 15 3.11 -18.07 -5.22
N ALA A 16 3.10 -16.98 -4.50
CA ALA A 16 2.11 -15.91 -4.37
C ALA A 16 2.80 -14.52 -4.56
N GLN A 17 2.13 -13.36 -4.56
CA GLN A 17 2.77 -12.04 -4.41
C GLN A 17 3.68 -12.07 -3.18
N GLN A 18 4.99 -12.04 -3.43
CA GLN A 18 6.00 -12.35 -2.44
C GLN A 18 6.48 -11.11 -1.68
N VAL A 19 7.26 -11.39 -0.65
CA VAL A 19 8.02 -10.41 0.11
C VAL A 19 9.47 -10.46 -0.34
N GLY A 20 9.99 -9.32 -0.80
CA GLY A 20 11.41 -9.12 -1.08
C GLY A 20 12.20 -9.01 0.22
N THR A 21 13.50 -9.28 0.15
CA THR A 21 14.38 -9.31 1.32
C THR A 21 15.65 -8.49 1.15
N SER A 22 15.79 -7.80 0.01
CA SER A 22 16.94 -6.98 -0.34
C SER A 22 16.97 -5.68 0.48
N LYS A 23 15.80 -5.15 0.82
CA LYS A 23 15.64 -4.01 1.73
C LYS A 23 14.65 -4.37 2.84
N SER A 24 15.08 -4.18 4.08
CA SER A 24 14.20 -4.37 5.25
C SER A 24 13.04 -3.38 5.23
N GLU A 25 11.83 -3.85 5.50
CA GLU A 25 10.69 -2.98 5.78
C GLU A 25 10.70 -2.54 7.25
N VAL A 26 10.86 -1.24 7.48
CA VAL A 26 10.84 -0.62 8.81
C VAL A 26 9.90 0.59 8.77
N HIS A 27 8.75 0.45 9.42
CA HIS A 27 7.71 1.48 9.42
C HIS A 27 8.07 2.68 10.33
N PRO A 28 7.98 3.93 9.84
CA PRO A 28 8.12 5.10 10.69
C PRO A 28 7.06 5.13 11.80
N SER A 29 7.46 5.41 13.03
CA SER A 29 6.54 5.54 14.17
C SER A 29 5.71 6.81 14.05
N LEU A 30 4.42 6.69 14.32
CA LEU A 30 3.47 7.79 14.38
C LEU A 30 2.48 7.54 15.53
N PRO A 31 2.84 7.93 16.77
CA PRO A 31 1.92 7.94 17.88
C PRO A 31 0.70 8.81 17.59
N TRP A 32 -0.46 8.40 18.11
CA TRP A 32 -1.71 9.16 18.02
C TRP A 32 -2.46 9.06 19.36
N ALA A 33 -3.57 9.77 19.54
CA ALA A 33 -4.30 9.80 20.81
C ALA A 33 -5.70 9.17 20.68
N LYS A 34 -6.04 8.26 21.59
CA LYS A 34 -7.39 7.71 21.72
C LYS A 34 -8.08 8.32 22.94
N CYS A 35 -9.16 9.03 22.72
CA CYS A 35 -9.86 9.75 23.78
C CYS A 35 -11.16 9.04 24.22
N THR A 36 -11.49 9.15 25.51
CA THR A 36 -12.76 8.70 26.07
C THR A 36 -13.34 9.78 26.98
N LYS A 37 -14.67 9.82 27.12
CA LYS A 37 -15.35 10.83 27.95
C LYS A 37 -14.86 10.85 29.41
N SER A 38 -14.56 9.68 29.98
CA SER A 38 -14.16 9.54 31.38
C SER A 38 -12.66 9.47 31.61
N GLY A 39 -11.88 9.06 30.60
CA GLY A 39 -10.45 8.77 30.73
C GLY A 39 -9.52 9.78 30.07
N GLY A 40 -10.06 10.85 29.47
CA GLY A 40 -9.27 11.77 28.66
C GLY A 40 -8.63 11.06 27.45
N CYS A 41 -7.52 11.58 26.96
CA CYS A 41 -6.80 11.06 25.80
C CYS A 41 -5.57 10.24 26.23
N VAL A 42 -5.48 9.01 25.71
CA VAL A 42 -4.35 8.10 25.94
C VAL A 42 -3.56 7.93 24.65
N THR A 43 -2.27 8.21 24.72
CA THR A 43 -1.34 8.03 23.61
C THR A 43 -1.24 6.55 23.22
N GLN A 44 -1.48 6.27 21.95
CA GLN A 44 -1.23 5.01 21.27
C GLN A 44 0.19 5.06 20.67
N SER A 45 1.19 4.80 21.51
CA SER A 45 2.61 4.98 21.16
C SER A 45 3.15 3.99 20.14
N SER A 46 2.43 2.89 19.89
CA SER A 46 2.80 1.85 18.94
C SER A 46 2.33 2.12 17.50
N GLY A 47 1.62 3.23 17.26
CA GLY A 47 1.21 3.63 15.93
C GLY A 47 2.40 3.82 14.99
N LYS A 48 2.22 3.41 13.73
CA LYS A 48 3.22 3.44 12.66
C LYS A 48 2.55 3.72 11.32
N VAL A 49 3.32 4.16 10.33
CA VAL A 49 2.83 4.34 8.95
C VAL A 49 3.49 3.37 7.99
N VAL A 50 2.74 2.87 7.02
CA VAL A 50 3.24 1.98 5.97
C VAL A 50 2.93 2.54 4.59
N LEU A 51 3.93 2.52 3.71
CA LEU A 51 3.80 2.92 2.31
C LEU A 51 2.97 1.90 1.52
N ASP A 52 2.05 2.42 0.70
CA ASP A 52 1.26 1.67 -0.26
C ASP A 52 2.13 0.84 -1.23
N ALA A 53 1.65 -0.35 -1.57
CA ALA A 53 2.35 -1.30 -2.41
C ALA A 53 2.69 -0.79 -3.81
N ASN A 54 1.92 0.15 -4.36
CA ASN A 54 2.09 0.66 -5.72
C ASN A 54 3.39 1.46 -5.89
N TRP A 55 3.91 2.06 -4.82
CA TRP A 55 5.17 2.80 -4.83
C TRP A 55 6.41 1.91 -4.69
N ARG A 56 6.23 0.67 -4.23
CA ARG A 56 7.35 -0.22 -3.92
C ARG A 56 8.02 -0.73 -5.19
N TRP A 57 9.30 -1.02 -5.06
CA TRP A 57 10.01 -1.79 -6.07
C TRP A 57 9.41 -3.20 -6.14
N VAL A 58 9.14 -3.64 -7.37
CA VAL A 58 8.61 -4.96 -7.70
C VAL A 58 9.61 -5.70 -8.57
N HIS A 59 10.18 -6.79 -8.06
CA HIS A 59 11.17 -7.58 -8.79
C HIS A 59 10.94 -9.07 -8.66
N SER A 60 11.64 -9.84 -9.49
CA SER A 60 11.60 -11.30 -9.47
C SER A 60 11.97 -11.86 -8.09
N THR A 61 11.27 -12.89 -7.66
CA THR A 61 11.60 -13.65 -6.44
C THR A 61 12.93 -14.40 -6.52
N SER A 62 13.51 -14.52 -7.72
CA SER A 62 14.78 -15.20 -7.97
C SER A 62 15.97 -14.26 -8.21
N GLY A 63 15.78 -12.94 -8.15
CA GLY A 63 16.85 -11.98 -8.42
C GLY A 63 16.37 -10.55 -8.48
N TYR A 64 17.08 -9.67 -9.18
CA TYR A 64 16.80 -8.23 -9.18
C TYR A 64 16.12 -7.72 -10.47
N ASN A 65 15.72 -8.63 -11.36
CA ASN A 65 15.01 -8.26 -12.58
C ASN A 65 13.64 -7.69 -12.22
N ASN A 66 13.35 -6.47 -12.69
CA ASN A 66 12.10 -5.80 -12.39
C ASN A 66 10.92 -6.55 -13.02
N CYS A 67 9.87 -6.77 -12.25
CA CYS A 67 8.58 -7.18 -12.80
C CYS A 67 7.82 -6.01 -13.41
N TYR A 68 8.07 -4.80 -12.93
CA TYR A 68 7.44 -3.57 -13.39
C TYR A 68 8.48 -2.44 -13.44
N THR A 69 8.62 -1.78 -14.59
CA THR A 69 9.53 -0.64 -14.80
C THR A 69 8.82 0.48 -15.55
N GLY A 70 8.90 1.71 -15.04
CA GLY A 70 8.19 2.86 -15.60
C GLY A 70 6.68 2.61 -15.61
N GLN A 71 6.14 2.27 -16.77
CA GLN A 71 4.71 2.00 -16.98
C GLN A 71 4.42 0.59 -17.55
N THR A 72 5.41 -0.31 -17.56
CA THR A 72 5.32 -1.62 -18.24
C THR A 72 5.68 -2.78 -17.33
N TRP A 73 4.92 -3.87 -17.46
CA TRP A 73 5.23 -5.17 -16.86
C TRP A 73 6.20 -5.96 -17.73
N ASP A 74 7.08 -6.74 -17.10
CA ASP A 74 7.92 -7.73 -17.80
C ASP A 74 7.07 -8.93 -18.21
N ALA A 75 6.88 -9.16 -19.51
CA ALA A 75 5.99 -10.20 -20.02
C ALA A 75 6.48 -11.64 -19.74
N SER A 76 7.77 -11.83 -19.45
CA SER A 76 8.31 -13.16 -19.10
C SER A 76 8.02 -13.52 -17.64
N LEU A 77 8.08 -12.54 -16.76
CA LEU A 77 7.77 -12.70 -15.33
C LEU A 77 6.27 -12.61 -15.06
N CYS A 78 5.56 -11.81 -15.85
CA CYS A 78 4.14 -11.47 -15.68
C CYS A 78 3.30 -11.75 -16.94
N PRO A 79 3.24 -13.02 -17.43
CA PRO A 79 2.39 -13.39 -18.56
C PRO A 79 0.89 -13.34 -18.23
N ASP A 80 0.54 -13.54 -16.95
CA ASP A 80 -0.80 -13.45 -16.39
C ASP A 80 -0.74 -13.00 -14.92
N GLY A 81 -1.89 -12.62 -14.35
CA GLY A 81 -1.94 -12.01 -13.02
C GLY A 81 -1.51 -12.95 -11.90
N VAL A 82 -1.89 -14.23 -11.97
CA VAL A 82 -1.50 -15.24 -10.99
C VAL A 82 0.01 -15.45 -11.06
N THR A 83 0.53 -15.85 -12.22
CA THR A 83 1.97 -16.07 -12.45
C THR A 83 2.80 -14.86 -12.06
N CYS A 84 2.35 -13.65 -12.41
CA CYS A 84 3.00 -12.41 -12.03
C CYS A 84 3.12 -12.28 -10.51
N ALA A 85 2.03 -12.48 -9.77
CA ALA A 85 2.09 -12.47 -8.31
C ALA A 85 3.09 -13.53 -7.82
N GLN A 86 3.05 -14.76 -8.31
CA GLN A 86 3.96 -15.83 -7.87
C GLN A 86 5.45 -15.51 -8.08
N ASN A 87 5.76 -14.86 -9.20
CA ASN A 87 7.12 -14.58 -9.63
C ASN A 87 7.67 -13.29 -9.04
N CYS A 88 6.83 -12.41 -8.50
CA CYS A 88 7.20 -11.05 -8.13
C CYS A 88 7.06 -10.77 -6.64
N ALA A 89 7.98 -9.97 -6.12
CA ALA A 89 8.08 -9.62 -4.72
C ALA A 89 7.99 -8.11 -4.50
N LEU A 90 7.30 -7.68 -3.44
CA LEU A 90 7.33 -6.29 -2.96
C LEU A 90 8.52 -6.11 -2.01
N GLU A 91 9.34 -5.09 -2.24
CA GLU A 91 10.47 -4.77 -1.38
C GLU A 91 10.14 -3.80 -0.24
N GLY A 92 11.05 -3.78 0.74
CA GLY A 92 11.03 -2.76 1.78
C GLY A 92 11.24 -1.35 1.22
N ALA A 93 10.91 -0.34 2.01
CA ALA A 93 10.98 1.06 1.61
C ALA A 93 12.04 1.84 2.39
N ASP A 94 12.80 2.69 1.67
CA ASP A 94 13.55 3.79 2.27
C ASP A 94 12.65 5.03 2.31
N TYR A 95 11.86 5.10 3.38
CA TYR A 95 10.87 6.15 3.62
C TYR A 95 11.42 7.58 3.42
N PRO A 96 12.47 8.02 4.12
CA PRO A 96 12.97 9.38 3.98
C PRO A 96 13.71 9.61 2.66
N GLY A 97 14.60 8.69 2.27
CA GLY A 97 15.53 8.93 1.17
C GLY A 97 14.91 8.75 -0.21
N THR A 98 14.00 7.80 -0.35
CA THR A 98 13.35 7.50 -1.65
C THR A 98 11.99 8.18 -1.77
N TYR A 99 11.20 8.17 -0.71
CA TYR A 99 9.79 8.60 -0.77
C TYR A 99 9.55 9.96 -0.10
N GLY A 100 10.51 10.50 0.65
CA GLY A 100 10.35 11.78 1.35
C GLY A 100 9.31 11.75 2.46
N ILE A 101 9.17 10.58 3.11
CA ILE A 101 8.25 10.33 4.21
C ILE A 101 9.06 10.35 5.50
N THR A 102 8.70 11.24 6.42
CA THR A 102 9.35 11.35 7.74
C THR A 102 8.32 11.54 8.83
N THR A 103 8.63 11.05 10.03
CA THR A 103 7.84 11.31 11.23
C THR A 103 8.68 11.94 12.33
N SER A 104 8.05 12.76 13.18
CA SER A 104 8.66 13.34 14.37
C SER A 104 7.58 13.56 15.42
N GLY A 105 7.64 12.82 16.53
CA GLY A 105 6.51 12.77 17.46
C GLY A 105 5.26 12.24 16.76
N ASP A 106 4.14 12.93 16.92
CA ASP A 106 2.84 12.66 16.29
C ASP A 106 2.68 13.30 14.90
N ALA A 107 3.71 13.95 14.37
CA ALA A 107 3.68 14.57 13.05
C ALA A 107 4.19 13.65 11.94
N LEU A 108 3.46 13.61 10.82
CA LEU A 108 3.83 12.99 9.56
C LEU A 108 4.08 14.08 8.50
N THR A 109 5.22 14.01 7.80
CA THR A 109 5.53 14.91 6.68
C THR A 109 5.71 14.10 5.41
N LEU A 110 5.01 14.50 4.34
CA LEU A 110 5.07 13.88 3.02
C LEU A 110 5.56 14.92 1.99
N LYS A 111 6.73 14.68 1.39
CA LYS A 111 7.22 15.54 0.30
C LYS A 111 6.55 15.18 -1.02
N PHE A 112 6.19 16.20 -1.80
CA PHE A 112 5.62 15.97 -3.13
C PHE A 112 6.63 15.39 -4.12
N VAL A 113 7.87 15.90 -4.16
CA VAL A 113 8.93 15.36 -5.02
C VAL A 113 10.14 15.00 -4.17
N THR A 114 10.63 13.78 -4.34
CA THR A 114 11.86 13.29 -3.73
C THR A 114 12.78 12.75 -4.81
N GLN A 115 13.97 13.34 -4.93
CA GLN A 115 14.96 12.90 -5.90
C GLN A 115 15.99 12.00 -5.20
N SER A 116 16.10 10.76 -5.68
CA SER A 116 17.14 9.80 -5.29
C SER A 116 17.78 9.21 -6.56
N ALA A 117 17.97 7.90 -6.63
CA ALA A 117 18.33 7.21 -7.87
C ALA A 117 17.26 7.43 -8.97
N ASN A 118 15.99 7.54 -8.56
CA ASN A 118 14.87 7.90 -9.42
C ASN A 118 14.11 9.09 -8.83
N LYS A 119 13.31 9.77 -9.66
CA LYS A 119 12.39 10.81 -9.21
C LYS A 119 11.10 10.16 -8.68
N ASN A 120 10.84 10.27 -7.39
CA ASN A 120 9.55 9.94 -6.79
C ASN A 120 8.61 11.16 -6.79
N VAL A 121 7.33 10.93 -7.08
CA VAL A 121 6.28 11.95 -7.02
C VAL A 121 5.11 11.43 -6.17
N GLY A 122 4.80 12.14 -5.09
CA GLY A 122 3.75 11.79 -4.15
C GLY A 122 4.02 10.51 -3.35
N SER A 123 3.05 10.18 -2.51
CA SER A 123 3.03 8.96 -1.69
C SER A 123 1.62 8.73 -1.15
N ARG A 124 1.27 7.48 -0.87
CA ARG A 124 0.11 7.10 -0.05
C ARG A 124 0.56 6.20 1.09
N VAL A 125 0.12 6.50 2.31
CA VAL A 125 0.48 5.72 3.51
C VAL A 125 -0.76 5.37 4.32
N TYR A 126 -0.66 4.28 5.08
CA TYR A 126 -1.72 3.79 5.96
C TYR A 126 -1.23 3.76 7.40
N LEU A 127 -2.13 4.05 8.34
CA LEU A 127 -1.85 3.87 9.76
C LEU A 127 -1.92 2.39 10.12
N MET A 128 -0.89 1.88 10.78
CA MET A 128 -0.80 0.51 11.25
C MET A 128 -1.24 0.38 12.71
N ALA A 129 -1.83 -0.77 13.01
CA ALA A 129 -1.99 -1.25 14.37
C ALA A 129 -0.61 -1.64 14.97
N SER A 130 -0.60 -2.02 16.25
CA SER A 130 0.64 -2.22 17.01
C SER A 130 1.54 -3.39 16.57
N ASP A 131 1.09 -4.29 15.69
CA ASP A 131 1.74 -5.57 15.40
C ASP A 131 2.48 -5.65 14.05
N ASP A 132 2.61 -4.54 13.31
CA ASP A 132 3.23 -4.42 11.97
C ASP A 132 2.62 -5.35 10.90
N THR A 133 1.51 -6.04 11.21
CA THR A 133 0.84 -6.99 10.32
C THR A 133 -0.58 -6.59 9.98
N LYS A 134 -1.12 -5.56 10.65
CA LYS A 134 -2.47 -5.05 10.42
C LYS A 134 -2.53 -3.53 10.37
N TYR A 135 -3.47 -3.01 9.60
CA TYR A 135 -3.88 -1.62 9.65
C TYR A 135 -4.67 -1.32 10.93
N GLU A 136 -4.61 -0.06 11.37
CA GLU A 136 -5.46 0.43 12.45
C GLU A 136 -6.89 0.62 11.92
N MET A 137 -7.85 -0.06 12.54
CA MET A 137 -9.24 -0.06 12.07
C MET A 137 -10.11 0.86 12.90
N PHE A 138 -10.50 2.00 12.33
CA PHE A 138 -11.36 2.97 12.99
C PHE A 138 -12.85 2.63 12.83
N LYS A 139 -13.62 2.83 13.91
CA LYS A 139 -15.09 2.71 13.92
C LYS A 139 -15.70 4.08 14.18
N LEU A 140 -15.89 4.85 13.11
CA LEU A 140 -16.15 6.29 13.16
C LEU A 140 -17.56 6.68 13.62
N LYS A 141 -18.55 5.78 13.50
CA LYS A 141 -19.94 6.11 13.85
C LYS A 141 -20.03 6.54 15.32
N ASN A 142 -20.59 7.73 15.55
CA ASN A 142 -20.73 8.33 16.89
C ASN A 142 -19.38 8.54 17.60
N GLN A 143 -18.32 8.81 16.84
CA GLN A 143 -17.00 9.24 17.29
C GLN A 143 -16.63 10.57 16.63
N GLU A 144 -15.52 11.16 17.07
CA GLU A 144 -14.88 12.32 16.45
C GLU A 144 -13.48 11.89 15.99
N PHE A 145 -13.01 12.46 14.89
CA PHE A 145 -11.62 12.35 14.42
C PHE A 145 -11.06 13.76 14.23
N THR A 146 -9.94 14.05 14.89
CA THR A 146 -9.30 15.37 14.84
C THR A 146 -7.83 15.22 14.49
N PHE A 147 -7.29 16.21 13.79
CA PHE A 147 -5.88 16.29 13.42
C PHE A 147 -5.52 17.74 13.12
N ASP A 148 -4.24 18.07 13.29
CA ASP A 148 -3.67 19.34 12.85
C ASP A 148 -2.99 19.14 11.49
N VAL A 149 -3.04 20.17 10.63
CA VAL A 149 -2.46 20.10 9.29
C VAL A 149 -1.86 21.44 8.86
N ASP A 150 -0.68 21.38 8.24
CA ASP A 150 -0.05 22.51 7.57
C ASP A 150 -0.13 22.32 6.05
N VAL A 151 -0.99 23.09 5.40
CA VAL A 151 -1.15 23.12 3.93
C VAL A 151 -0.48 24.35 3.29
N SER A 152 0.29 25.14 4.03
CA SER A 152 0.88 26.40 3.56
C SER A 152 1.78 26.23 2.33
N ASN A 153 2.38 25.05 2.18
CA ASN A 153 3.27 24.69 1.08
C ASN A 153 2.59 23.86 -0.04
N LEU A 154 1.26 23.73 -0.02
CA LEU A 154 0.49 23.05 -1.06
C LEU A 154 -0.14 24.08 -2.00
N PRO A 155 0.45 24.36 -3.18
CA PRO A 155 -0.14 25.28 -4.16
C PRO A 155 -1.31 24.63 -4.92
N CYS A 156 -1.89 25.40 -5.85
CA CYS A 156 -2.86 24.91 -6.81
C CYS A 156 -2.36 23.65 -7.54
N GLY A 157 -3.26 22.68 -7.74
CA GLY A 157 -2.99 21.43 -8.46
C GLY A 157 -2.42 20.30 -7.60
N LEU A 158 -2.13 20.55 -6.31
CA LEU A 158 -1.84 19.50 -5.34
C LEU A 158 -3.04 19.21 -4.43
N ASN A 159 -3.07 18.01 -3.88
CA ASN A 159 -4.00 17.58 -2.87
C ASN A 159 -3.23 16.84 -1.77
N GLY A 160 -3.22 17.41 -0.56
CA GLY A 160 -2.83 16.72 0.65
C GLY A 160 -4.07 16.11 1.28
N ALA A 161 -4.25 14.81 1.12
CA ALA A 161 -5.47 14.13 1.50
C ALA A 161 -5.32 13.31 2.79
N LEU A 162 -6.35 13.35 3.64
CA LEU A 162 -6.56 12.45 4.77
C LEU A 162 -7.99 11.92 4.70
N TYR A 163 -8.13 10.60 4.59
CA TYR A 163 -9.41 9.95 4.34
C TYR A 163 -9.41 8.52 4.89
N PHE A 164 -10.58 7.92 4.94
CA PHE A 164 -10.78 6.52 5.35
C PHE A 164 -11.33 5.70 4.20
N VAL A 165 -10.84 4.47 4.06
CA VAL A 165 -11.34 3.48 3.11
C VAL A 165 -11.61 2.15 3.81
N GLU A 166 -12.57 1.38 3.30
CA GLU A 166 -12.96 0.09 3.86
C GLU A 166 -12.03 -1.06 3.39
N MET A 167 -10.74 -0.92 3.66
CA MET A 167 -9.73 -1.96 3.41
C MET A 167 -9.80 -3.10 4.44
N ASP A 168 -9.40 -4.31 4.04
CA ASP A 168 -9.18 -5.41 4.98
C ASP A 168 -8.00 -5.09 5.90
N ALA A 169 -8.15 -5.36 7.21
CA ALA A 169 -7.12 -5.04 8.20
C ALA A 169 -5.76 -5.69 7.91
N ASP A 170 -5.73 -6.87 7.29
CA ASP A 170 -4.50 -7.59 6.94
C ASP A 170 -4.02 -7.33 5.50
N GLY A 171 -4.61 -6.35 4.80
CA GLY A 171 -4.34 -6.08 3.38
C GLY A 171 -4.88 -7.17 2.44
N GLY A 172 -5.79 -8.01 2.93
CA GLY A 172 -6.46 -9.06 2.14
C GLY A 172 -5.77 -10.43 2.21
N MET A 173 -4.75 -10.63 3.06
CA MET A 173 -4.03 -11.90 3.15
C MET A 173 -4.93 -13.11 3.44
N ALA A 174 -5.91 -12.96 4.34
CA ALA A 174 -6.82 -14.05 4.70
C ALA A 174 -7.74 -14.46 3.54
N ARG A 175 -8.17 -13.50 2.72
CA ARG A 175 -9.08 -13.73 1.60
C ARG A 175 -8.34 -14.16 0.33
N PHE A 176 -7.09 -13.73 0.17
CA PHE A 176 -6.30 -13.93 -1.03
C PHE A 176 -5.00 -14.66 -0.67
N PRO A 177 -4.97 -16.01 -0.74
CA PRO A 177 -3.79 -16.80 -0.38
C PRO A 177 -2.54 -16.44 -1.19
N ASN A 178 -2.74 -15.85 -2.37
CA ASN A 178 -1.68 -15.33 -3.22
C ASN A 178 -1.14 -13.96 -2.76
N ASN A 179 -1.60 -13.38 -1.66
CA ASN A 179 -0.96 -12.21 -1.04
C ASN A 179 -0.14 -12.67 0.17
N LYS A 180 1.20 -12.65 0.07
CA LYS A 180 2.09 -12.93 1.22
C LYS A 180 2.65 -11.66 1.86
N ALA A 181 2.41 -10.50 1.24
CA ALA A 181 2.99 -9.23 1.69
C ALA A 181 2.07 -8.53 2.70
N GLY A 182 0.76 -8.48 2.43
CA GLY A 182 -0.24 -8.00 3.38
C GLY A 182 -0.12 -6.53 3.77
N ALA A 183 -0.74 -6.17 4.89
CA ALA A 183 -0.71 -4.80 5.41
C ALA A 183 0.72 -4.32 5.71
N LYS A 184 1.63 -5.23 6.08
CA LYS A 184 3.05 -4.93 6.31
C LYS A 184 3.73 -4.24 5.12
N TYR A 185 3.25 -4.52 3.91
CA TYR A 185 3.77 -3.93 2.66
C TYR A 185 2.73 -3.06 1.94
N GLY A 186 1.68 -2.61 2.64
CA GLY A 186 0.73 -1.65 2.10
C GLY A 186 -0.17 -2.20 1.00
N THR A 187 -0.52 -3.50 1.04
CA THR A 187 -1.41 -4.12 0.04
C THR A 187 -2.91 -3.93 0.39
N GLY A 188 -3.77 -4.19 -0.59
CA GLY A 188 -5.23 -4.25 -0.38
C GLY A 188 -5.95 -2.92 -0.51
N TYR A 189 -5.32 -1.89 -1.08
CA TYR A 189 -5.96 -0.60 -1.33
C TYR A 189 -7.24 -0.75 -2.17
N CYS A 190 -8.21 0.08 -1.83
CA CYS A 190 -9.47 0.27 -2.53
C CYS A 190 -9.98 1.67 -2.19
N ASP A 191 -10.81 2.24 -3.06
CA ASP A 191 -11.45 3.55 -2.86
C ASP A 191 -12.80 3.59 -3.61
N ALA A 192 -13.53 4.70 -3.52
CA ALA A 192 -14.80 4.85 -4.22
C ALA A 192 -14.61 5.08 -5.74
N GLN A 193 -13.39 5.40 -6.18
CA GLN A 193 -13.03 5.58 -7.59
C GLN A 193 -12.83 4.25 -8.32
N CYS A 194 -12.78 3.13 -7.60
CA CYS A 194 -12.48 1.82 -8.16
C CYS A 194 -11.13 1.84 -8.90
N ALA A 195 -10.10 2.43 -8.28
CA ALA A 195 -8.78 2.67 -8.87
C ALA A 195 -8.23 1.47 -9.68
N ARG A 196 -7.87 1.71 -10.95
CA ARG A 196 -7.38 0.70 -11.91
C ARG A 196 -5.86 0.73 -12.14
N ASP A 197 -5.20 1.71 -11.55
CA ASP A 197 -3.74 1.90 -11.56
C ASP A 197 -3.01 1.10 -10.47
N ILE A 198 -3.76 0.34 -9.69
CA ILE A 198 -3.22 -0.56 -8.67
C ILE A 198 -2.58 -1.77 -9.34
N LYS A 199 -1.27 -1.94 -9.10
CA LYS A 199 -0.45 -3.02 -9.68
C LYS A 199 -0.86 -4.42 -9.20
N PHE A 200 -1.27 -4.57 -7.95
CA PHE A 200 -1.69 -5.85 -7.37
C PHE A 200 -3.06 -5.75 -6.71
N ILE A 201 -4.01 -6.57 -7.17
CA ILE A 201 -5.38 -6.62 -6.65
C ILE A 201 -5.69 -8.08 -6.33
N ASN A 202 -6.26 -8.34 -5.15
CA ASN A 202 -6.69 -9.68 -4.72
C ASN A 202 -5.60 -10.78 -4.81
N GLY A 203 -4.34 -10.39 -4.60
CA GLY A 203 -3.20 -11.31 -4.69
C GLY A 203 -2.78 -11.68 -6.12
N GLU A 204 -3.21 -10.91 -7.13
CA GLU A 204 -2.82 -11.07 -8.53
C GLU A 204 -2.23 -9.76 -9.09
N GLY A 205 -1.29 -9.88 -10.03
CA GLY A 205 -0.82 -8.73 -10.82
C GLY A 205 -1.91 -8.26 -11.79
N ASN A 206 -2.16 -6.94 -11.85
CA ASN A 206 -3.18 -6.34 -12.71
C ASN A 206 -2.69 -6.18 -14.17
N VAL A 207 -2.08 -7.23 -14.72
CA VAL A 207 -1.33 -7.18 -15.99
C VAL A 207 -2.23 -7.18 -17.23
N VAL A 208 -3.44 -7.73 -17.11
CA VAL A 208 -4.36 -7.89 -18.25
C VAL A 208 -4.79 -6.52 -18.75
N ASN A 209 -4.59 -6.26 -20.05
CA ASN A 209 -4.87 -4.98 -20.71
C ASN A 209 -4.21 -3.77 -20.03
N TRP A 210 -3.06 -3.97 -19.38
CA TRP A 210 -2.31 -2.87 -18.79
C TRP A 210 -1.87 -1.87 -19.85
N THR A 211 -2.33 -0.63 -19.72
CA THR A 211 -1.98 0.48 -20.62
C THR A 211 -1.31 1.58 -19.82
N GLY A 212 -0.09 1.97 -20.20
CA GLY A 212 0.62 3.06 -19.53
C GLY A 212 -0.09 4.41 -19.66
N SER A 213 0.06 5.25 -18.65
CA SER A 213 -0.55 6.58 -18.62
C SER A 213 0.10 7.50 -19.67
N THR A 214 -0.68 8.42 -20.24
CA THR A 214 -0.18 9.45 -21.15
C THR A 214 0.35 10.68 -20.40
N THR A 215 0.07 10.80 -19.10
CA THR A 215 0.40 11.97 -18.29
C THR A 215 1.30 11.66 -17.10
N ASP A 216 1.61 10.37 -16.86
CA ASP A 216 2.47 9.93 -15.77
C ASP A 216 3.35 8.75 -16.23
N PRO A 217 4.68 8.92 -16.29
CA PRO A 217 5.60 7.88 -16.77
C PRO A 217 5.75 6.69 -15.81
N ASN A 218 5.17 6.76 -14.60
CA ASN A 218 5.30 5.73 -13.57
C ASN A 218 4.01 4.92 -13.33
N SER A 219 2.92 5.27 -14.01
CA SER A 219 1.61 4.63 -13.83
C SER A 219 1.01 4.13 -15.14
N GLY A 220 -0.03 3.33 -14.98
CA GLY A 220 -0.84 2.79 -16.05
C GLY A 220 -2.17 2.33 -15.49
N LYS A 221 -2.98 1.65 -16.28
CA LYS A 221 -4.27 1.11 -15.86
C LYS A 221 -4.43 -0.30 -16.39
N GLY A 222 -4.72 -1.24 -15.51
CA GLY A 222 -5.07 -2.62 -15.85
C GLY A 222 -6.56 -2.79 -16.14
N LYS A 223 -6.97 -4.03 -16.41
CA LYS A 223 -8.38 -4.39 -16.60
C LYS A 223 -9.20 -4.20 -15.33
N TYR A 224 -8.63 -4.55 -14.17
CA TYR A 224 -9.36 -4.59 -12.91
C TYR A 224 -9.18 -3.28 -12.13
N GLY A 225 -10.23 -2.92 -11.39
CA GLY A 225 -10.21 -1.88 -10.37
C GLY A 225 -10.56 -2.46 -9.01
N THR A 226 -10.29 -1.71 -7.95
CA THR A 226 -10.51 -2.14 -6.55
C THR A 226 -11.39 -1.12 -5.84
N CYS A 227 -12.62 -1.53 -5.51
CA CYS A 227 -13.68 -0.63 -5.04
C CYS A 227 -14.00 -0.88 -3.56
N CYS A 228 -14.19 0.19 -2.79
CA CYS A 228 -14.80 0.11 -1.46
C CYS A 228 -15.39 1.47 -1.04
N ASN A 229 -16.02 1.52 0.13
CA ASN A 229 -16.50 2.78 0.68
C ASN A 229 -15.32 3.69 1.05
N GLU A 230 -15.51 4.98 0.87
CA GLU A 230 -14.54 6.05 1.14
C GLU A 230 -15.24 7.16 1.94
N MET A 231 -14.52 7.76 2.88
CA MET A 231 -14.92 8.94 3.63
C MET A 231 -13.77 9.93 3.60
N ASP A 232 -13.95 11.01 2.83
CA ASP A 232 -12.92 12.02 2.63
C ASP A 232 -13.02 13.04 3.76
N ILE A 233 -12.17 12.92 4.77
CA ILE A 233 -12.14 13.87 5.89
C ILE A 233 -11.54 15.20 5.45
N TRP A 234 -10.52 15.13 4.59
CA TRP A 234 -9.77 16.27 4.14
C TRP A 234 -9.15 16.02 2.78
N GLU A 235 -9.59 16.79 1.79
CA GLU A 235 -8.90 16.95 0.51
C GLU A 235 -8.61 18.43 0.30
N ALA A 236 -7.34 18.83 0.31
CA ALA A 236 -7.02 20.25 0.31
C ALA A 236 -5.65 20.62 -0.24
N ASN A 237 -5.55 21.91 -0.52
CA ASN A 237 -4.30 22.66 -0.64
C ASN A 237 -4.46 24.01 0.09
N SER A 238 -3.50 24.92 -0.05
CA SER A 238 -3.55 26.25 0.59
C SER A 238 -4.74 27.13 0.16
N ILE A 239 -5.43 26.78 -0.92
CA ILE A 239 -6.47 27.61 -1.55
C ILE A 239 -7.87 27.09 -1.26
N SER A 240 -8.05 25.77 -1.21
CA SER A 240 -9.37 25.15 -1.07
C SER A 240 -9.28 23.84 -0.29
N ASN A 241 -10.36 23.50 0.41
CA ASN A 241 -10.54 22.22 1.09
C ASN A 241 -11.97 21.68 0.87
N ALA A 242 -12.12 20.36 0.96
CA ALA A 242 -13.38 19.65 0.92
C ALA A 242 -13.39 18.46 1.89
N TYR A 243 -14.59 18.06 2.30
CA TYR A 243 -14.90 16.78 2.94
C TYR A 243 -16.11 16.17 2.22
N THR A 244 -16.11 14.86 1.99
CA THR A 244 -17.11 14.17 1.15
C THR A 244 -17.57 12.86 1.77
#